data_AF-A0AAJ7RH48-F1
#
_entry.id   AF-A0AAJ7RH48-F1
#
_cell.length_a   1.000
_cell.length_b   1.000
_cell.length_c   1.000
_cell.angle_alpha   90.00
_cell.angle_beta   90.00
_cell.angle_gamma   90.00
#
_symmetry.space_group_name_H-M   'P 1'
#
loop_
_entity.id
_entity.type
_entity.pdbx_description
1 polymer ?
#
loop_
_entity_poly.entity_id
_entity_poly.type
_entity_poly.pdbx_seq_one_letter_code
_entity_poly.pdbx_strand_id
1 'polypeptide(L)'
;MRMDLGECPQIHDLALRADYEAAQKKKDHFYDIDAMEHLQNFIADCDRRTEQAKQRLAETQEELSAEVAAKANNVHVLAEEIGKKLAKAEQLGEEGFVEESMKLMGEIDELRKKKNEAEQEYRNSMPASSYQQQKLRVCEVCSAYLGIHDNDRRLADHFGGKLHLGFIKIREKLAELEKTVEDRRKEKRETMMDRDRQRDRDRDREDRDRDRDRSDRNRGGLGYRERDRDRDRDRDRDRDRDRRDRDRDRDRDRRRSRSRSRSRGKRSRRSRSGSRGRRSRSNRSGSNDRKR
;
A
#
# COMPACT_ATOMS: atom_id res chain seq x y z
N MET A 1 -11.69 -16.87 11.81
CA MET A 1 -11.45 -16.02 10.63
C MET A 1 -10.28 -16.61 9.87
N ARG A 2 -10.52 -17.10 8.66
CA ARG A 2 -9.50 -17.78 7.85
C ARG A 2 -8.79 -16.70 7.03
N MET A 3 -7.55 -16.38 7.38
CA MET A 3 -6.74 -15.43 6.60
C MET A 3 -6.06 -16.20 5.47
N ASP A 4 -6.86 -16.64 4.48
CA ASP A 4 -6.32 -17.33 3.31
C ASP A 4 -5.91 -16.27 2.26
N LEU A 5 -4.61 -16.22 1.95
CA LEU A 5 -4.07 -15.41 0.86
C LEU A 5 -4.28 -16.05 -0.53
N GLY A 6 -5.00 -17.17 -0.58
CA GLY A 6 -5.16 -18.00 -1.77
C GLY A 6 -3.92 -18.87 -2.03
N GLU A 7 -3.92 -19.54 -3.18
CA GLU A 7 -2.74 -20.22 -3.70
C GLU A 7 -1.68 -19.20 -4.10
N CYS A 8 -0.43 -19.45 -3.76
CA CYS A 8 0.64 -18.55 -4.13
C CYS A 8 0.79 -18.50 -5.66
N PRO A 9 0.91 -17.31 -6.28
CA PRO A 9 1.14 -17.22 -7.72
C PRO A 9 2.53 -17.72 -8.16
N GLN A 10 3.43 -17.97 -7.21
CA GLN A 10 4.79 -18.45 -7.48
C GLN A 10 4.92 -19.95 -7.27
N ILE A 11 5.81 -20.57 -8.03
CA ILE A 11 6.10 -22.00 -7.95
C ILE A 11 7.04 -22.23 -6.78
N HIS A 12 6.62 -23.07 -5.83
CA HIS A 12 7.42 -23.45 -4.67
C HIS A 12 7.76 -24.93 -4.75
N ASP A 13 8.74 -25.28 -5.56
CA ASP A 13 9.28 -26.63 -5.67
C ASP A 13 10.54 -26.78 -4.79
N LEU A 14 10.66 -27.91 -4.12
CA LEU A 14 11.83 -28.27 -3.31
C LEU A 14 13.08 -28.42 -4.18
N ALA A 15 12.94 -28.82 -5.45
CA ALA A 15 14.06 -28.87 -6.38
C ALA A 15 14.68 -27.48 -6.61
N LEU A 16 13.85 -26.45 -6.80
CA LEU A 16 14.30 -25.07 -7.02
C LEU A 16 15.04 -24.50 -5.79
N ARG A 17 14.68 -24.97 -4.59
CA ARG A 17 15.40 -24.59 -3.37
C ARG A 17 16.83 -25.15 -3.34
N ALA A 18 17.03 -26.40 -3.75
CA ALA A 18 18.37 -27.00 -3.82
C ALA A 18 19.24 -26.27 -4.86
N ASP A 19 18.67 -25.93 -6.01
CA ASP A 19 19.34 -25.14 -7.04
C ASP A 19 19.71 -23.74 -6.53
N TYR A 20 18.82 -23.11 -5.76
CA TYR A 20 19.09 -21.83 -5.11
C TYR A 20 20.26 -21.91 -4.13
N GLU A 21 20.28 -22.91 -3.25
CA GLU A 21 21.36 -23.11 -2.28
C GLU A 21 22.71 -23.37 -2.97
N ALA A 22 22.71 -24.02 -4.14
CA ALA A 22 23.91 -24.19 -4.97
C ALA A 22 24.34 -22.91 -5.68
N ALA A 23 23.39 -22.09 -6.15
CA ALA A 23 23.65 -20.82 -6.80
C ALA A 23 24.16 -19.74 -5.82
N GLN A 24 23.61 -19.71 -4.61
CA GLN A 24 24.00 -18.76 -3.56
C GLN A 24 25.47 -18.93 -3.14
N LYS A 25 26.02 -20.15 -3.24
CA LYS A 25 27.47 -20.41 -3.02
C LYS A 25 28.36 -19.78 -4.10
N LYS A 26 27.84 -19.57 -5.32
CA LYS A 26 28.60 -19.00 -6.44
C LYS A 26 28.51 -17.47 -6.46
N LYS A 27 27.35 -16.91 -6.14
CA LYS A 27 27.12 -15.48 -6.14
C LYS A 27 25.95 -15.12 -5.23
N ASP A 28 26.08 -14.02 -4.49
CA ASP A 28 24.93 -13.48 -3.75
C ASP A 28 23.97 -12.78 -4.73
N HIS A 29 22.72 -13.22 -4.69
CA HIS A 29 21.63 -12.74 -5.53
C HIS A 29 20.72 -11.74 -4.79
N PHE A 30 20.96 -11.48 -3.50
CA PHE A 30 20.25 -10.49 -2.69
C PHE A 30 18.73 -10.69 -2.59
N TYR A 31 18.21 -11.91 -2.77
CA TYR A 31 16.78 -12.22 -2.61
C TYR A 31 16.27 -11.94 -1.19
N ASP A 32 17.16 -11.86 -0.21
CA ASP A 32 16.85 -11.51 1.17
C ASP A 32 16.25 -10.10 1.29
N ILE A 33 16.61 -9.18 0.38
CA ILE A 33 16.04 -7.82 0.32
C ILE A 33 14.59 -7.87 -0.17
N ASP A 34 14.33 -8.60 -1.25
CA ASP A 34 12.99 -8.73 -1.83
C ASP A 34 12.07 -9.49 -0.85
N ALA A 35 12.59 -10.53 -0.19
CA ALA A 35 11.88 -11.25 0.85
C ALA A 35 11.50 -10.34 2.03
N MET A 36 12.41 -9.46 2.46
CA MET A 36 12.14 -8.49 3.51
C MET A 36 11.02 -7.52 3.13
N GLU A 37 11.04 -6.97 1.90
CA GLU A 37 9.97 -6.07 1.41
C GLU A 37 8.60 -6.78 1.38
N HIS A 38 8.58 -8.04 0.95
CA HIS A 38 7.35 -8.86 1.00
C HIS A 38 6.84 -9.08 2.42
N LEU A 39 7.73 -9.43 3.37
CA LEU A 39 7.36 -9.62 4.77
C LEU A 39 6.90 -8.33 5.44
N GLN A 40 7.53 -7.20 5.11
CA GLN A 40 7.18 -5.88 5.63
C GLN A 40 5.79 -5.46 5.18
N ASN A 41 5.46 -5.63 3.90
CA ASN A 41 4.13 -5.38 3.37
C ASN A 41 3.07 -6.26 4.06
N PHE A 42 3.40 -7.52 4.30
CA PHE A 42 2.49 -8.46 4.97
C PHE A 42 2.21 -8.07 6.43
N ILE A 43 3.24 -7.64 7.17
CA ILE A 43 3.09 -7.15 8.54
C ILE A 43 2.28 -5.85 8.56
N ALA A 44 2.60 -4.89 7.68
CA ALA A 44 1.87 -3.63 7.58
C ALA A 44 0.38 -3.84 7.29
N ASP A 45 0.04 -4.79 6.43
CA ASP A 45 -1.35 -5.17 6.16
C ASP A 45 -2.05 -5.77 7.39
N CYS A 46 -1.34 -6.60 8.16
CA CYS A 46 -1.86 -7.18 9.40
C CYS A 46 -2.06 -6.11 10.48
N ASP A 47 -1.12 -5.20 10.64
CA ASP A 47 -1.17 -4.13 11.63
C ASP A 47 -2.30 -3.15 11.31
N ARG A 48 -2.45 -2.75 10.04
CA ARG A 48 -3.59 -1.94 9.58
C ARG A 48 -4.94 -2.62 9.86
N ARG A 49 -5.04 -3.94 9.63
CA ARG A 49 -6.26 -4.70 9.98
C ARG A 49 -6.49 -4.74 11.49
N THR A 50 -5.43 -4.86 12.27
CA THR A 50 -5.49 -4.85 13.74
C THR A 50 -5.98 -3.51 14.25
N GLU A 51 -5.46 -2.41 13.73
CA GLU A 51 -5.89 -1.05 14.07
C GLU A 51 -7.36 -0.82 13.69
N GLN A 52 -7.78 -1.21 12.48
CA GLN A 52 -9.18 -1.11 12.07
C GLN A 52 -10.10 -1.95 12.96
N ALA A 53 -9.68 -3.15 13.38
CA ALA A 53 -10.46 -3.98 14.29
C ALA A 53 -10.53 -3.36 15.70
N LYS A 54 -9.42 -2.80 16.21
CA LYS A 54 -9.40 -2.06 17.47
C LYS A 54 -10.29 -0.82 17.40
N GLN A 55 -10.21 -0.05 16.32
CA GLN A 55 -11.03 1.14 16.10
C GLN A 55 -12.52 0.78 16.04
N ARG A 56 -12.91 -0.26 15.31
CA ARG A 56 -14.31 -0.72 15.27
C ARG A 56 -14.82 -1.14 16.65
N LEU A 57 -14.00 -1.82 17.46
CA LEU A 57 -14.39 -2.15 18.83
C LEU A 57 -14.49 -0.91 19.72
N ALA A 58 -13.59 0.06 19.54
CA ALA A 58 -13.63 1.31 20.30
C ALA A 58 -14.85 2.14 19.91
N GLU A 59 -15.15 2.29 18.62
CA GLU A 59 -16.32 3.00 18.09
C GLU A 59 -17.62 2.35 18.61
N THR A 60 -17.75 1.03 18.53
CA THR A 60 -18.94 0.37 19.09
C THR A 60 -19.00 0.55 20.61
N GLN A 61 -17.89 0.44 21.34
CA GLN A 61 -17.85 0.70 22.78
C GLN A 61 -18.25 2.14 23.13
N GLU A 62 -17.77 3.14 22.38
CA GLU A 62 -18.09 4.54 22.58
C GLU A 62 -19.55 4.85 22.25
N GLU A 63 -20.05 4.44 21.09
CA GLU A 63 -21.45 4.61 20.68
C GLU A 63 -22.40 3.99 21.70
N LEU A 64 -22.11 2.77 22.13
CA LEU A 64 -22.89 2.09 23.17
C LEU A 64 -22.77 2.80 24.51
N SER A 65 -21.57 3.22 24.92
CA SER A 65 -21.39 3.91 26.20
C SER A 65 -22.09 5.26 26.23
N ALA A 66 -22.11 6.00 25.13
CA ALA A 66 -22.74 7.30 25.02
C ALA A 66 -24.28 7.18 25.00
N GLU A 67 -24.82 6.23 24.24
CA GLU A 67 -26.27 5.99 24.18
C GLU A 67 -26.80 5.42 25.52
N VAL A 68 -26.07 4.47 26.11
CA VAL A 68 -26.39 3.90 27.43
C VAL A 68 -26.23 4.96 28.51
N ALA A 69 -25.18 5.79 28.51
CA ALA A 69 -25.01 6.86 29.48
C ALA A 69 -26.10 7.93 29.35
N ALA A 70 -26.49 8.33 28.13
CA ALA A 70 -27.57 9.29 27.92
C ALA A 70 -28.90 8.78 28.45
N LYS A 71 -29.24 7.51 28.18
CA LYS A 71 -30.47 6.88 28.67
C LYS A 71 -30.44 6.65 30.19
N ALA A 72 -29.30 6.25 30.75
CA ALA A 72 -29.10 6.16 32.19
C ALA A 72 -29.27 7.53 32.86
N ASN A 73 -28.67 8.59 32.29
CA ASN A 73 -28.83 9.95 32.77
C ASN A 73 -30.29 10.40 32.75
N ASN A 74 -31.06 10.07 31.71
CA ASN A 74 -32.50 10.38 31.66
C ASN A 74 -33.28 9.71 32.80
N VAL A 75 -32.98 8.43 33.11
CA VAL A 75 -33.58 7.73 34.25
C VAL A 75 -33.18 8.39 35.57
N HIS A 76 -31.92 8.82 35.71
CA HIS A 76 -31.44 9.53 36.90
C HIS A 76 -32.10 10.91 37.08
N VAL A 77 -32.22 11.70 36.02
CA VAL A 77 -32.90 13.02 36.07
C VAL A 77 -34.36 12.87 36.46
N LEU A 78 -35.09 11.92 35.86
CA LEU A 78 -36.47 11.63 36.24
C LEU A 78 -36.59 11.16 37.69
N ALA A 79 -35.63 10.36 38.18
CA ALA A 79 -35.60 9.93 39.59
C ALA A 79 -35.35 11.11 40.54
N GLU A 80 -34.47 12.06 40.20
CA GLU A 80 -34.26 13.28 40.98
C GLU A 80 -35.49 14.18 40.98
N GLU A 81 -36.16 14.36 39.85
CA GLU A 81 -37.39 15.14 39.75
C GLU A 81 -38.53 14.53 40.58
N ILE A 82 -38.68 13.20 40.53
CA ILE A 82 -39.62 12.47 41.40
C ILE A 82 -39.27 12.70 42.87
N GLY A 83 -37.99 12.64 43.24
CA GLY A 83 -37.53 12.90 44.61
C GLY A 83 -37.84 14.34 45.08
N LYS A 84 -37.59 15.34 44.23
CA LYS A 84 -37.88 16.76 44.53
C LYS A 84 -39.38 17.02 44.67
N LYS A 85 -40.22 16.40 43.82
CA LYS A 85 -41.68 16.54 43.90
C LYS A 85 -42.26 15.77 45.08
N LEU A 86 -41.73 14.59 45.42
CA LEU A 86 -42.12 13.84 46.61
C LEU A 86 -41.88 14.65 47.89
N ALA A 87 -40.69 15.23 48.04
CA ALA A 87 -40.38 16.06 49.20
C ALA A 87 -41.33 17.27 49.33
N LYS A 88 -41.72 17.89 48.21
CA LYS A 88 -42.71 19.00 48.20
C LYS A 88 -44.12 18.51 48.53
N ALA A 89 -44.52 17.34 48.04
CA ALA A 89 -45.82 16.74 48.33
C ALA A 89 -45.95 16.35 49.82
N GLU A 90 -44.85 15.88 50.42
CA GLU A 90 -44.76 15.59 51.86
C GLU A 90 -44.89 16.88 52.69
N GLN A 91 -44.15 17.95 52.35
CA GLN A 91 -44.24 19.24 53.05
C GLN A 91 -45.66 19.82 53.01
N LEU A 92 -46.32 19.86 51.85
CA LEU A 92 -47.70 20.35 51.72
C LEU A 92 -48.71 19.44 52.43
N GLY A 93 -48.38 18.15 52.57
CA GLY A 93 -49.15 17.21 53.39
C GLY A 93 -49.06 17.53 54.88
N GLU A 94 -47.88 17.88 55.38
CA GLU A 94 -47.67 18.31 56.77
C GLU A 94 -48.35 19.66 57.08
N GLU A 95 -48.38 20.59 56.12
CA GLU A 95 -49.06 21.88 56.24
C GLU A 95 -50.60 21.77 56.16
N GLY A 96 -51.14 20.58 55.84
CA GLY A 96 -52.58 20.31 55.80
C GLY A 96 -53.27 20.65 54.48
N PHE A 97 -52.52 21.01 53.42
CA PHE A 97 -53.06 21.25 52.08
C PHE A 97 -53.27 19.94 51.30
N VAL A 98 -54.24 19.14 51.76
CA VAL A 98 -54.48 17.78 51.25
C VAL A 98 -54.85 17.76 49.75
N GLU A 99 -55.66 18.71 49.27
CA GLU A 99 -56.06 18.76 47.86
C GLU A 99 -54.90 19.07 46.91
N GLU A 100 -53.97 19.94 47.31
CA GLU A 100 -52.79 20.29 46.50
C GLU A 100 -51.73 19.19 46.54
N SER A 101 -51.55 18.54 47.69
CA SER A 101 -50.70 17.35 47.84
C SER A 101 -51.19 16.20 46.95
N MET A 102 -52.51 15.94 46.89
CA MET A 102 -53.06 14.91 45.99
C MET A 102 -52.83 15.20 44.50
N LYS A 103 -52.88 16.47 44.08
CA LYS A 103 -52.55 16.85 42.69
C LYS A 103 -51.08 16.60 42.36
N LEU A 104 -50.17 16.97 43.27
CA LEU A 104 -48.73 16.70 43.12
C LEU A 104 -48.43 15.19 43.10
N MET A 105 -49.14 14.39 43.90
CA MET A 105 -49.03 12.93 43.87
C MET A 105 -49.49 12.33 42.53
N GLY A 106 -50.54 12.87 41.91
CA GLY A 106 -50.94 12.49 40.55
C GLY A 106 -49.84 12.77 39.52
N GLU A 107 -49.19 13.94 39.59
CA GLU A 107 -48.04 14.27 38.74
C GLU A 107 -46.83 13.35 39.00
N ILE A 108 -46.59 12.94 40.25
CA ILE A 108 -45.53 11.99 40.61
C ILE A 108 -45.81 10.62 39.99
N ASP A 109 -47.06 10.16 40.00
CA ASP A 109 -47.44 8.88 39.38
C ASP A 109 -47.27 8.89 37.85
N GLU A 110 -47.56 10.02 37.20
CA GLU A 110 -47.24 10.20 35.77
C GLU A 110 -45.73 10.18 35.51
N LEU A 111 -44.94 10.85 36.35
CA LEU A 111 -43.47 10.81 36.25
C LEU A 111 -42.91 9.41 36.53
N ARG A 112 -43.51 8.65 37.45
CA ARG A 112 -43.14 7.25 37.72
C ARG A 112 -43.43 6.35 36.52
N LYS A 113 -44.55 6.55 35.81
CA LYS A 113 -44.84 5.84 34.55
C LYS A 113 -43.78 6.16 33.50
N LYS A 114 -43.46 7.45 33.30
CA LYS A 114 -42.39 7.89 32.38
C LYS A 114 -41.02 7.33 32.75
N LYS A 115 -40.70 7.26 34.05
CA LYS A 115 -39.46 6.62 34.54
C LYS A 115 -39.43 5.14 34.18
N ASN A 116 -40.53 4.40 34.41
CA ASN A 116 -40.60 2.98 34.07
C ASN A 116 -40.47 2.74 32.56
N GLU A 117 -41.08 3.59 31.73
CA GLU A 117 -40.94 3.55 30.27
C GLU A 117 -39.48 3.81 29.86
N ALA A 118 -38.85 4.86 30.41
CA ALA A 118 -37.44 5.16 30.16
C ALA A 118 -36.48 4.05 30.65
N GLU A 119 -36.81 3.39 31.76
CA GLU A 119 -36.04 2.27 32.30
C GLU A 119 -36.20 1.00 31.45
N GLN A 120 -37.39 0.78 30.90
CA GLN A 120 -37.64 -0.28 29.91
C GLN A 120 -36.92 -0.01 28.59
N GLU A 121 -36.95 1.23 28.09
CA GLU A 121 -36.17 1.63 26.92
C GLU A 121 -34.66 1.50 27.16
N TYR A 122 -34.17 1.86 28.35
CA TYR A 122 -32.78 1.65 28.75
C TYR A 122 -32.39 0.16 28.74
N ARG A 123 -33.21 -0.71 29.35
CA ARG A 123 -32.99 -2.18 29.31
C ARG A 123 -33.06 -2.74 27.90
N ASN A 124 -34.03 -2.32 27.09
CA ASN A 124 -34.25 -2.83 25.74
C ASN A 124 -33.17 -2.35 24.76
N SER A 125 -32.64 -1.14 24.97
CA SER A 125 -31.53 -0.59 24.20
C SER A 125 -30.15 -1.03 24.67
N MET A 126 -30.09 -1.89 25.68
CA MET A 126 -28.90 -2.65 26.03
C MET A 126 -29.03 -4.11 25.55
N PRO A 127 -28.94 -4.40 24.23
CA PRO A 127 -28.98 -5.77 23.74
C PRO A 127 -27.84 -6.60 24.34
N ALA A 128 -28.14 -7.83 24.76
CA ALA A 128 -27.14 -8.78 25.23
C ALA A 128 -26.04 -9.08 24.18
N SER A 129 -26.35 -8.94 22.88
CA SER A 129 -25.39 -9.13 21.79
C SER A 129 -24.32 -8.03 21.73
N SER A 130 -24.69 -6.80 22.08
CA SER A 130 -23.80 -5.66 22.14
C SER A 130 -22.85 -5.76 23.34
N TYR A 131 -23.36 -6.20 24.48
CA TYR A 131 -22.56 -6.50 25.67
C TYR A 131 -21.54 -7.63 25.43
N GLN A 132 -21.83 -8.58 24.54
CA GLN A 132 -20.87 -9.61 24.13
C GLN A 132 -19.70 -9.03 23.32
N GLN A 133 -19.92 -7.98 22.52
CA GLN A 133 -18.84 -7.31 21.77
C GLN A 133 -17.90 -6.52 22.68
N GLN A 134 -18.41 -5.94 23.78
CA GLN A 134 -17.59 -5.27 24.81
C GLN A 134 -16.62 -6.21 25.53
N LYS A 135 -16.88 -7.52 25.51
CA LYS A 135 -16.03 -8.54 26.15
C LYS A 135 -14.93 -9.07 25.26
N LEU A 136 -14.80 -8.56 24.03
CA LEU A 136 -13.79 -9.00 23.07
C LEU A 136 -12.61 -8.01 23.05
N ARG A 137 -11.41 -8.57 22.99
CA ARG A 137 -10.13 -7.89 22.76
C ARG A 137 -9.53 -8.41 21.46
N VAL A 138 -8.88 -7.55 20.69
CA VAL A 138 -8.12 -8.00 19.50
C VAL A 138 -6.71 -8.41 19.91
N CYS A 139 -6.25 -9.57 19.43
CA CYS A 139 -4.84 -9.99 19.56
C CYS A 139 -3.94 -9.19 18.61
N GLU A 140 -2.83 -8.68 19.14
CA GLU A 140 -1.91 -7.79 18.42
C GLU A 140 -1.00 -8.50 17.41
N VAL A 141 -0.96 -9.82 17.47
CA VAL A 141 -0.10 -10.65 16.60
C VAL A 141 -0.86 -11.17 15.40
N CYS A 142 -2.08 -11.67 15.60
CA CYS A 142 -2.84 -12.36 14.54
C CYS A 142 -4.26 -11.80 14.35
N SER A 143 -4.51 -10.57 14.81
CA SER A 143 -5.71 -9.75 14.54
C SER A 143 -7.07 -10.43 14.82
N ALA A 144 -7.07 -11.54 15.55
CA ALA A 144 -8.28 -12.25 15.94
C ALA A 144 -8.91 -11.62 17.19
N TYR A 145 -10.23 -11.74 17.30
CA TYR A 145 -10.97 -11.39 18.51
C TYR A 145 -10.87 -12.50 19.55
N LEU A 146 -10.48 -12.17 20.77
CA LEU A 146 -10.39 -13.03 21.95
C LEU A 146 -11.33 -12.50 23.04
N GLY A 147 -12.02 -13.37 23.77
CA GLY A 147 -12.78 -12.94 24.94
C GLY A 147 -11.84 -12.63 26.10
N ILE A 148 -12.09 -11.51 26.81
CA ILE A 148 -11.34 -11.13 28.02
C ILE A 148 -11.51 -12.18 29.13
N HIS A 149 -12.65 -12.88 29.15
CA HIS A 149 -13.00 -13.89 30.15
C HIS A 149 -12.90 -15.32 29.59
N ASP A 150 -12.22 -15.51 28.47
CA ASP A 150 -12.00 -16.86 27.96
C ASP A 150 -11.04 -17.62 28.89
N ASN A 151 -11.34 -18.91 29.11
CA ASN A 151 -10.53 -19.80 29.94
C ASN A 151 -9.10 -19.93 29.37
N ASP A 152 -8.09 -19.98 30.23
CA ASP A 152 -6.67 -20.15 29.88
C ASP A 152 -6.42 -21.29 28.88
N ARG A 153 -7.20 -22.38 28.95
CA ARG A 153 -7.11 -23.48 27.98
C ARG A 153 -7.41 -23.01 26.54
N ARG A 154 -8.41 -22.15 26.35
CA ARG A 154 -8.78 -21.60 25.04
C ARG A 154 -7.77 -20.56 24.56
N LEU A 155 -7.20 -19.79 25.49
CA LEU A 155 -6.10 -18.87 25.18
C LEU A 155 -4.87 -19.64 24.71
N ALA A 156 -4.54 -20.76 25.36
CA ALA A 156 -3.45 -21.64 24.94
C ALA A 156 -3.65 -22.18 23.52
N ASP A 157 -4.87 -22.59 23.15
CA ASP A 157 -5.19 -23.03 21.79
C ASP A 157 -5.03 -21.88 20.75
N HIS A 158 -5.31 -20.64 21.13
CA HIS A 158 -5.06 -19.47 20.29
C HIS A 158 -3.55 -19.21 20.09
N PHE A 159 -2.79 -19.17 21.17
CA PHE A 159 -1.34 -18.89 21.14
C PHE A 159 -0.54 -20.05 20.51
N GLY A 160 -0.99 -21.29 20.71
CA GLY A 160 -0.45 -22.49 20.06
C GLY A 160 -0.94 -22.70 18.62
N GLY A 161 -1.82 -21.82 18.13
CA GLY A 161 -2.35 -21.89 16.78
C GLY A 161 -1.28 -21.60 15.72
N LYS A 162 -1.39 -22.28 14.56
CA LYS A 162 -0.47 -22.09 13.42
C LYS A 162 -0.43 -20.64 12.93
N LEU A 163 -1.55 -19.91 13.02
CA LEU A 163 -1.61 -18.49 12.66
C LEU A 163 -0.75 -17.64 13.60
N HIS A 164 -0.98 -17.76 14.92
CA HIS A 164 -0.25 -16.95 15.91
C HIS A 164 1.25 -17.23 15.85
N LEU A 165 1.65 -18.51 15.87
CA LEU A 165 3.06 -18.90 15.76
C LEU A 165 3.69 -18.51 14.42
N GLY A 166 2.92 -18.53 13.32
CA GLY A 166 3.37 -18.09 12.01
C GLY A 166 3.70 -16.59 11.99
N PHE A 167 2.82 -15.76 12.56
CA PHE A 167 3.06 -14.31 12.66
C PHE A 167 4.23 -13.96 13.58
N ILE A 168 4.43 -14.69 14.69
CA ILE A 168 5.63 -14.52 15.54
C ILE A 168 6.88 -14.78 14.71
N LYS A 169 6.95 -15.93 14.02
CA LYS A 169 8.10 -16.29 13.19
C LYS A 169 8.36 -15.26 12.09
N ILE A 170 7.30 -14.73 11.47
CA ILE A 170 7.42 -13.70 10.43
C ILE A 170 7.98 -12.39 11.02
N ARG A 171 7.50 -11.94 12.19
CA ARG A 171 8.03 -10.75 12.86
C ARG A 171 9.48 -10.93 13.32
N GLU A 172 9.84 -12.09 13.86
CA GLU A 172 11.22 -12.43 14.21
C GLU A 172 12.13 -12.43 12.96
N LYS A 173 11.69 -13.07 11.87
CA LYS A 173 12.43 -13.10 10.61
C LYS A 173 12.58 -11.72 9.98
N LEU A 174 11.57 -10.86 10.08
CA LEU A 174 11.68 -9.48 9.63
C LEU A 174 12.72 -8.72 10.47
N ALA A 175 12.71 -8.86 11.79
CA ALA A 175 13.69 -8.20 12.66
C ALA A 175 15.13 -8.68 12.43
N GLU A 176 15.33 -9.97 12.10
CA GLU A 176 16.61 -10.51 11.67
C GLU A 176 17.06 -9.93 10.32
N LEU A 177 16.14 -9.86 9.35
CA LEU A 177 16.41 -9.34 8.02
C LEU A 177 16.67 -7.83 8.04
N GLU A 178 15.93 -7.03 8.80
CA GLU A 178 16.15 -5.57 8.91
C GLU A 178 17.60 -5.23 9.28
N LYS A 179 18.18 -5.97 10.24
CA LYS A 179 19.57 -5.77 10.67
C LYS A 179 20.59 -6.09 9.58
N THR A 180 20.30 -7.07 8.73
CA THR A 180 21.23 -7.52 7.67
C THR A 180 21.00 -6.77 6.35
N VAL A 181 19.79 -6.28 6.12
CA VAL A 181 19.38 -5.63 4.87
C VAL A 181 19.99 -4.25 4.74
N GLU A 182 20.24 -3.49 5.80
CA GLU A 182 20.95 -2.21 5.68
C GLU A 182 22.36 -2.39 5.14
N ASP A 183 23.09 -3.37 5.67
CA ASP A 183 24.45 -3.68 5.23
C ASP A 183 24.45 -4.32 3.84
N ARG A 184 23.53 -5.24 3.55
CA ARG A 184 23.39 -5.82 2.20
C ARG A 184 22.87 -4.84 1.16
N ARG A 185 22.06 -3.85 1.52
CA ARG A 185 21.64 -2.75 0.60
C ARG A 185 22.81 -1.86 0.26
N LYS A 186 23.68 -1.55 1.24
CA LYS A 186 24.94 -0.84 1.00
C LYS A 186 25.86 -1.65 0.09
N GLU A 187 26.04 -2.93 0.37
CA GLU A 187 26.88 -3.84 -0.43
C GLU A 187 26.36 -4.00 -1.87
N LYS A 188 25.04 -4.17 -2.06
CA LYS A 188 24.42 -4.18 -3.40
C LYS A 188 24.64 -2.87 -4.15
N ARG A 189 24.59 -1.73 -3.45
CA ARG A 189 24.82 -0.41 -4.05
C ARG A 189 26.29 -0.21 -4.42
N GLU A 190 27.21 -0.63 -3.56
CA GLU A 190 28.66 -0.56 -3.82
C GLU A 190 29.07 -1.48 -4.97
N THR A 191 28.60 -2.72 -4.98
CA THR A 191 28.87 -3.66 -6.08
C THR A 191 28.29 -3.19 -7.43
N MET A 192 27.12 -2.56 -7.43
CA MET A 192 26.59 -1.90 -8.65
C MET A 192 27.46 -0.73 -9.07
N MET A 193 27.85 0.15 -8.13
CA MET A 193 28.71 1.31 -8.43
C MET A 193 30.08 0.90 -8.98
N ASP A 194 30.69 -0.14 -8.43
CA ASP A 194 31.99 -0.62 -8.90
C ASP A 194 31.87 -1.29 -10.28
N ARG A 195 30.78 -2.00 -10.55
CA ARG A 195 30.50 -2.54 -11.88
C ARG A 195 30.29 -1.44 -12.92
N ASP A 196 29.57 -0.38 -12.57
CA ASP A 196 29.37 0.78 -13.44
C ASP A 196 30.68 1.53 -13.67
N ARG A 197 31.47 1.78 -12.61
CA ARG A 197 32.82 2.37 -12.73
C ARG A 197 33.74 1.53 -13.62
N GLN A 198 33.69 0.21 -13.51
CA GLN A 198 34.48 -0.67 -14.36
C GLN A 198 34.04 -0.58 -15.82
N ARG A 199 32.72 -0.57 -16.07
CA ARG A 199 32.16 -0.39 -17.41
C ARG A 199 32.54 0.96 -18.02
N ASP A 200 32.54 2.03 -17.23
CA ASP A 200 32.98 3.36 -17.68
C ASP A 200 34.48 3.36 -18.02
N ARG A 201 35.32 2.72 -17.19
CA ARG A 201 36.76 2.56 -17.49
C ARG A 201 37.01 1.75 -18.76
N ASP A 202 36.25 0.69 -18.99
CA ASP A 202 36.38 -0.13 -20.20
C ASP A 202 35.93 0.66 -21.44
N ARG A 203 34.88 1.47 -21.32
CA ARG A 203 34.44 2.39 -22.38
C ARG A 203 35.49 3.44 -22.70
N ASP A 204 36.10 4.05 -21.68
CA ASP A 204 37.19 5.01 -21.86
C ASP A 204 38.42 4.39 -22.54
N ARG A 205 38.72 3.11 -22.26
CA ARG A 205 39.79 2.38 -22.96
C ARG A 205 39.44 2.14 -24.43
N GLU A 206 38.23 1.65 -24.72
CA GLU A 206 37.77 1.43 -26.09
C GLU A 206 37.78 2.74 -26.92
N ASP A 207 37.38 3.86 -26.32
CA ASP A 207 37.39 5.16 -26.99
C ASP A 207 38.82 5.64 -27.29
N ARG A 208 39.76 5.45 -26.35
CA ARG A 208 41.20 5.74 -26.59
C ARG A 208 41.80 4.88 -27.69
N ASP A 209 41.47 3.59 -27.74
CA ASP A 209 41.98 2.69 -28.78
C ASP A 209 41.41 3.06 -30.16
N ARG A 210 40.12 3.43 -30.24
CA ARG A 210 39.52 3.96 -31.48
C ARG A 210 40.15 5.26 -31.96
N ASP A 211 40.51 6.17 -31.05
CA ASP A 211 41.19 7.41 -31.41
C ASP A 211 42.61 7.14 -31.93
N ARG A 212 43.30 6.14 -31.36
CA ARG A 212 44.60 5.66 -31.85
C ARG A 212 44.51 5.09 -33.26
N ASP A 213 43.53 4.23 -33.53
CA ASP A 213 43.28 3.66 -34.85
C ASP A 213 42.91 4.73 -35.89
N ARG A 214 42.14 5.76 -35.51
CA ARG A 214 41.87 6.91 -36.39
C ARG A 214 43.12 7.72 -36.68
N SER A 215 43.97 7.94 -35.68
CA SER A 215 45.23 8.65 -35.86
C SER A 215 46.19 7.89 -36.78
N ASP A 216 46.23 6.56 -36.70
CA ASP A 216 47.09 5.71 -37.54
C ASP A 216 46.62 5.71 -39.01
N ARG A 217 45.30 5.61 -39.24
CA ARG A 217 44.70 5.75 -40.57
C ARG A 217 44.93 7.13 -41.21
N ASN A 218 45.01 8.20 -40.42
CA ASN A 218 45.30 9.55 -40.93
C ASN A 218 46.79 9.76 -41.23
N ARG A 219 47.68 8.91 -40.67
CA ARG A 219 49.14 8.96 -40.92
C ARG A 219 49.57 8.12 -42.13
N GLY A 220 48.79 7.10 -42.51
CA GLY A 220 49.03 6.27 -43.71
C GLY A 220 48.56 6.88 -45.04
N GLY A 221 47.94 8.07 -45.04
CA GLY A 221 47.36 8.72 -46.22
C GLY A 221 48.26 9.73 -46.96
N LEU A 222 49.56 9.83 -46.64
CA LEU A 222 50.50 10.76 -47.27
C LEU A 222 51.52 10.04 -48.17
N GLY A 223 51.02 9.17 -49.05
CA GLY A 223 51.86 8.30 -49.86
C GLY A 223 51.35 8.05 -51.28
N TYR A 224 50.93 9.09 -52.01
CA TYR A 224 51.11 9.17 -53.47
C TYR A 224 50.67 10.53 -54.03
N ARG A 225 51.63 11.41 -54.33
CA ARG A 225 51.68 12.21 -55.57
C ARG A 225 53.01 12.94 -55.62
N GLU A 226 54.01 12.25 -56.17
CA GLU A 226 55.04 12.97 -56.91
C GLU A 226 54.35 13.79 -58.00
N ARG A 227 54.80 15.04 -58.14
CA ARG A 227 55.35 15.58 -59.39
C ARG A 227 54.84 16.99 -59.73
N ASP A 228 55.80 17.91 -59.64
CA ASP A 228 56.01 19.12 -60.44
C ASP A 228 54.86 20.14 -60.54
N ARG A 229 55.03 21.31 -59.90
CA ARG A 229 55.39 22.55 -60.62
C ARG A 229 55.26 23.80 -59.76
N ASP A 230 56.32 24.57 -59.84
CA ASP A 230 56.42 26.00 -59.60
C ASP A 230 55.16 26.78 -59.99
N ARG A 231 54.69 27.67 -59.10
CA ARG A 231 54.50 29.07 -59.47
C ARG A 231 54.05 29.94 -58.30
N ASP A 232 54.84 30.98 -58.10
CA ASP A 232 54.45 32.24 -57.51
C ASP A 232 53.06 32.69 -57.98
N ARG A 233 52.23 33.15 -57.05
CA ARG A 233 51.53 34.42 -57.22
C ARG A 233 50.76 34.85 -55.99
N ASP A 234 51.14 36.04 -55.54
CA ASP A 234 50.34 36.97 -54.76
C ASP A 234 48.88 37.01 -55.24
N ARG A 235 47.95 36.96 -54.30
CA ARG A 235 46.71 37.71 -54.43
C ARG A 235 46.02 37.91 -53.10
N ASP A 236 46.07 39.17 -52.67
CA ASP A 236 45.16 39.77 -51.71
C ASP A 236 43.71 39.36 -51.98
N ARG A 237 42.99 39.02 -50.91
CA ARG A 237 41.58 39.38 -50.76
C ARG A 237 41.09 39.14 -49.35
N ASP A 238 41.02 40.24 -48.63
CA ASP A 238 39.98 40.63 -47.67
C ASP A 238 38.91 39.57 -47.39
N ARG A 239 38.80 39.19 -46.11
CA ARG A 239 37.49 39.15 -45.46
C ARG A 239 37.61 39.13 -43.95
N ASP A 240 37.17 40.24 -43.40
CA ASP A 240 36.75 40.42 -42.02
C ASP A 240 35.98 39.21 -41.48
N ARG A 241 36.33 38.81 -40.25
CA ARG A 241 35.32 38.55 -39.22
C ARG A 241 35.96 38.49 -37.84
N ASP A 242 35.87 39.64 -37.19
CA ASP A 242 35.56 39.84 -35.79
C ASP A 242 35.57 38.59 -34.92
N ARG A 243 36.62 38.53 -34.09
CA ARG A 243 36.58 37.92 -32.77
C ARG A 243 35.42 38.53 -32.00
N ARG A 244 34.38 37.74 -31.74
CA ARG A 244 33.36 38.09 -30.77
C ARG A 244 33.21 36.94 -29.78
N ASP A 245 33.89 37.12 -28.66
CA ASP A 245 33.60 36.44 -27.41
C ASP A 245 32.09 36.48 -27.16
N ARG A 246 31.51 35.29 -27.00
CA ARG A 246 30.14 35.14 -26.52
C ARG A 246 30.13 33.97 -25.56
N ASP A 247 30.44 34.30 -24.32
CA ASP A 247 29.86 33.63 -23.15
C ASP A 247 28.36 33.47 -23.39
N ARG A 248 27.90 32.22 -23.32
CA ARG A 248 26.48 31.94 -23.22
C ARG A 248 26.28 30.71 -22.36
N ASP A 249 25.91 31.01 -21.13
CA ASP A 249 25.35 30.15 -20.11
C ASP A 249 24.41 29.12 -20.72
N ARG A 250 24.62 27.87 -20.33
CA ARG A 250 23.83 26.73 -20.77
C ARG A 250 22.94 26.26 -19.62
N ASP A 251 22.02 27.12 -19.21
CA ASP A 251 20.86 26.69 -18.44
C ASP A 251 19.98 25.81 -19.32
N ARG A 252 19.80 24.55 -18.90
CA ARG A 252 19.02 23.55 -19.63
C ARG A 252 17.83 23.11 -18.79
N ASP A 253 16.90 24.03 -18.59
CA ASP A 253 15.54 23.71 -18.16
C ASP A 253 14.76 23.08 -19.30
N ARG A 254 14.58 21.75 -19.23
CA ARG A 254 13.62 21.03 -20.07
C ARG A 254 12.29 20.89 -19.33
N ARG A 255 11.40 21.86 -19.52
CA ARG A 255 9.95 21.67 -19.32
C ARG A 255 9.23 22.09 -20.60
N ARG A 256 8.79 21.10 -21.40
CA ARG A 256 7.97 21.34 -22.61
C ARG A 256 6.61 20.68 -22.44
N SER A 257 5.71 21.45 -21.83
CA SER A 257 4.26 21.21 -21.86
C SER A 257 3.65 22.22 -22.83
N ARG A 258 3.03 21.77 -23.92
CA ARG A 258 2.03 22.59 -24.62
C ARG A 258 1.10 21.72 -25.47
N SER A 259 -0.03 21.41 -24.85
CA SER A 259 -1.29 21.03 -25.46
C SER A 259 -1.86 22.19 -26.28
N ARG A 260 -2.37 21.91 -27.48
CA ARG A 260 -3.48 22.67 -28.08
C ARG A 260 -4.18 21.85 -29.16
N SER A 261 -5.41 21.50 -28.82
CA SER A 261 -6.45 20.89 -29.64
C SER A 261 -6.92 21.85 -30.74
N ARG A 262 -7.29 21.30 -31.91
CA ARG A 262 -8.41 21.78 -32.74
C ARG A 262 -8.78 20.75 -33.81
N SER A 263 -10.05 20.38 -33.77
CA SER A 263 -10.78 19.48 -34.63
C SER A 263 -11.18 20.12 -35.97
N ARG A 264 -11.30 19.31 -37.03
CA ARG A 264 -12.33 19.35 -38.10
C ARG A 264 -11.95 18.39 -39.23
N GLY A 265 -12.80 17.40 -39.49
CA GLY A 265 -12.63 16.45 -40.60
C GLY A 265 -13.15 16.97 -41.94
N LYS A 266 -12.86 16.24 -43.03
CA LYS A 266 -13.71 16.05 -44.22
C LYS A 266 -13.34 14.75 -44.95
N ARG A 267 -14.31 14.29 -45.73
CA ARG A 267 -14.50 12.96 -46.33
C ARG A 267 -13.83 12.80 -47.71
N SER A 268 -13.59 11.54 -48.08
CA SER A 268 -13.86 10.91 -49.40
C SER A 268 -13.01 11.27 -50.64
N ARG A 269 -12.34 10.24 -51.22
CA ARG A 269 -12.54 9.61 -52.57
C ARG A 269 -11.25 8.82 -52.94
N ARG A 270 -11.31 7.48 -53.15
CA ARG A 270 -11.46 6.75 -54.45
C ARG A 270 -10.14 6.84 -55.29
N SER A 271 -9.47 5.81 -55.82
CA SER A 271 -9.81 4.42 -56.19
C SER A 271 -8.57 3.64 -56.71
N ARG A 272 -8.68 2.28 -56.71
CA ARG A 272 -8.08 1.27 -57.64
C ARG A 272 -6.55 1.02 -57.55
N SER A 273 -5.99 -0.19 -57.71
CA SER A 273 -6.45 -1.58 -57.97
C SER A 273 -5.20 -2.48 -57.94
N GLY A 274 -5.31 -3.77 -57.57
CA GLY A 274 -4.18 -4.70 -57.72
C GLY A 274 -4.36 -6.04 -56.99
N SER A 275 -5.11 -6.95 -57.61
CA SER A 275 -5.35 -8.34 -57.20
C SER A 275 -4.09 -9.21 -57.28
N ARG A 276 -3.92 -10.12 -56.31
CA ARG A 276 -3.36 -11.49 -56.48
C ARG A 276 -3.57 -12.29 -55.20
N GLY A 277 -4.52 -13.22 -55.24
CA GLY A 277 -4.77 -14.16 -54.15
C GLY A 277 -3.82 -15.35 -54.20
N ARG A 278 -3.70 -16.06 -53.07
CA ARG A 278 -3.44 -17.50 -52.99
C ARG A 278 -4.09 -18.06 -51.72
N ARG A 279 -4.94 -19.07 -51.92
CA ARG A 279 -5.63 -19.89 -50.91
C ARG A 279 -4.68 -20.96 -50.36
N SER A 280 -4.82 -21.31 -49.09
CA SER A 280 -4.56 -22.65 -48.52
C SER A 280 -5.26 -22.70 -47.15
N ARG A 281 -6.46 -23.29 -47.11
CA ARG A 281 -6.77 -24.68 -46.71
C ARG A 281 -6.56 -24.92 -45.21
N SER A 282 -7.67 -24.74 -44.49
CA SER A 282 -7.97 -25.24 -43.15
C SER A 282 -8.05 -26.76 -43.14
N ASN A 283 -7.26 -27.43 -42.30
CA ASN A 283 -7.52 -28.81 -41.90
C ASN A 283 -8.16 -28.81 -40.51
N ARG A 284 -9.40 -29.27 -40.50
CA ARG A 284 -10.23 -29.58 -39.34
C ARG A 284 -10.42 -31.09 -39.37
N SER A 285 -9.86 -31.80 -38.42
CA SER A 285 -10.15 -33.22 -38.19
C SER A 285 -10.49 -33.38 -36.70
N GLY A 286 -11.80 -33.51 -36.46
CA GLY A 286 -12.34 -34.01 -35.21
C GLY A 286 -12.59 -35.51 -35.29
N SER A 287 -13.03 -36.03 -34.13
CA SER A 287 -13.55 -37.38 -33.85
C SER A 287 -12.50 -38.41 -33.45
N ASN A 288 -12.48 -38.79 -32.16
CA ASN A 288 -13.34 -39.89 -31.74
C ASN A 288 -13.40 -40.03 -30.21
N ASP A 289 -14.62 -40.13 -29.73
CA ASP A 289 -15.01 -40.55 -28.41
C ASP A 289 -15.98 -41.74 -28.63
N ARG A 290 -15.67 -42.92 -28.08
CA ARG A 290 -16.63 -43.99 -27.78
C ARG A 290 -15.97 -45.19 -27.07
N LYS A 291 -16.33 -45.30 -25.79
CA LYS A 291 -16.82 -46.50 -25.08
C LYS A 291 -16.31 -47.87 -25.54
N ARG A 292 -15.58 -48.55 -24.66
CA ARG A 292 -16.10 -49.70 -23.89
C ARG A 292 -15.26 -49.95 -22.65
#